data_AF-A0A813JP31-F1
#
_entry.id   AF-A0A813JP31-F1
#
_cell.length_a   1.000
_cell.length_b   1.000
_cell.length_c   1.000
_cell.angle_alpha   90.00
_cell.angle_beta   90.00
_cell.angle_gamma   90.00
#
_symmetry.space_group_name_H-M   'P 1'
#
loop_
_entity.id
_entity.type
_entity.pdbx_description
1 polymer ?
#
loop_
_entity_poly.entity_id
_entity_poly.type
_entity_poly.pdbx_seq_one_letter_code
_entity_poly.pdbx_strand_id
1 'polypeptide(L)'
;LEQTSSERGRGVKAELFNFLRKLCPAAGPKHLRMFESWCQQYDGLVDQHARILVDQQALDTYTTLSTLPVMTEDMVCELERAFAAIDRSKRGYVSPEEMMQEFDLGEDEVRGIFEKYDASQDGFIDKLEYMHLMCPEGYKLPEKNRFGREVFGTILSTHVDRFANELKAEEHLFSQKLSSAQPTPMPSFMLPEVENDMWLAWNKLFESLDDDKDELISQDELRHSGLLSFELCDHLVSLIDPDNPQSFSRDAFLEALLHANNCQRKGFVIW
;
A
#
# COMPACT_ATOMS: atom_id res chain seq x y z
N LEU A 1 13.31 -5.15 -12.60
CA LEU A 1 12.53 -5.03 -13.85
C LEU A 1 12.59 -3.62 -14.47
N GLU A 2 13.29 -2.64 -13.88
CA GLU A 2 13.33 -1.25 -14.38
C GLU A 2 14.40 -0.95 -15.45
N GLN A 3 15.43 -1.80 -15.61
CA GLN A 3 16.48 -1.54 -16.61
C GLN A 3 16.06 -1.83 -18.06
N THR A 4 14.95 -2.55 -18.29
CA THR A 4 14.48 -2.89 -19.65
C THR A 4 13.65 -1.81 -20.33
N SER A 5 13.17 -0.79 -19.60
CA SER A 5 12.35 0.28 -20.17
C SER A 5 13.20 1.36 -20.87
N SER A 6 14.46 1.55 -20.44
CA SER A 6 15.33 2.63 -20.94
C SER A 6 15.95 2.33 -22.32
N GLU A 7 16.24 1.06 -22.63
CA GLU A 7 16.84 0.69 -23.93
C GLU A 7 15.80 0.49 -25.05
N ARG A 8 14.56 0.10 -24.72
CA ARG A 8 13.47 0.02 -25.70
C ARG A 8 13.08 1.39 -26.29
N GLY A 9 13.34 2.49 -25.58
CA GLY A 9 12.90 3.82 -26.00
C GLY A 9 13.70 4.47 -27.13
N ARG A 10 14.98 4.12 -27.33
CA ARG A 10 15.85 4.87 -28.28
C ARG A 10 15.53 4.61 -29.75
N GLY A 11 15.16 3.37 -30.11
CA GLY A 11 14.79 3.03 -31.49
C GLY A 11 13.44 3.62 -31.90
N VAL A 12 12.45 3.52 -31.02
CA VAL A 12 11.07 3.98 -31.27
C VAL A 12 11.00 5.50 -31.46
N LYS A 13 11.83 6.27 -30.73
CA LYS A 13 11.90 7.73 -30.89
C LYS A 13 12.30 8.16 -32.30
N ALA A 14 13.30 7.53 -32.90
CA ALA A 14 13.75 7.88 -34.25
C ALA A 14 12.66 7.63 -35.30
N GLU A 15 11.85 6.58 -35.12
CA GLU A 15 10.74 6.25 -36.01
C GLU A 15 9.58 7.26 -35.88
N LEU A 16 9.23 7.67 -34.65
CA LEU A 16 8.19 8.67 -34.40
C LEU A 16 8.53 10.02 -35.04
N PHE A 17 9.78 10.49 -34.91
CA PHE A 17 10.22 11.76 -35.52
C PHE A 17 10.14 11.72 -37.04
N ASN A 18 10.55 10.62 -37.66
CA ASN A 18 10.46 10.44 -39.09
C ASN A 18 9.01 10.34 -39.56
N PHE A 19 8.15 9.70 -38.78
CA PHE A 19 6.71 9.64 -39.02
C PHE A 19 6.06 11.02 -38.95
N LEU A 20 6.31 11.79 -37.89
CA LEU A 20 5.76 13.15 -37.72
C LEU A 20 6.23 14.12 -38.82
N ARG A 21 7.50 14.01 -39.26
CA ARG A 21 7.99 14.79 -40.42
C ARG A 21 7.27 14.45 -41.72
N LYS A 22 6.90 13.18 -41.92
CA LYS A 22 6.12 12.74 -43.09
C LYS A 22 4.66 13.21 -43.00
N LEU A 23 4.05 13.17 -41.82
CA LEU A 23 2.68 13.63 -41.59
C LEU A 23 2.53 15.16 -41.73
N CYS A 24 3.48 15.91 -41.17
CA CYS A 24 3.47 17.37 -41.18
C CYS A 24 4.82 17.91 -41.69
N PRO A 25 5.05 17.96 -43.01
CA PRO A 25 6.32 18.43 -43.58
C PRO A 25 6.68 19.87 -43.22
N ALA A 26 5.67 20.71 -42.93
CA ALA A 26 5.87 22.10 -42.50
C ALA A 26 6.27 22.23 -41.01
N ALA A 27 6.19 21.15 -40.22
CA ALA A 27 6.54 21.19 -38.81
C ALA A 27 8.06 21.32 -38.62
N GLY A 28 8.51 22.53 -38.31
CA GLY A 28 9.90 22.76 -37.90
C GLY A 28 10.31 21.99 -36.62
N PRO A 29 11.61 21.88 -36.32
CA PRO A 29 12.13 21.11 -35.17
C PRO A 29 11.53 21.48 -33.81
N LYS A 30 11.12 22.74 -33.62
CA LYS A 30 10.45 23.19 -32.38
C LYS A 30 9.12 22.48 -32.18
N HIS A 31 8.29 22.36 -33.22
CA HIS A 31 7.01 21.66 -33.15
C HIS A 31 7.22 20.19 -32.81
N LEU A 32 8.19 19.52 -33.42
CA LEU A 32 8.49 18.12 -33.14
C LEU A 32 8.89 17.88 -31.68
N ARG A 33 9.66 18.79 -31.07
CA ARG A 33 9.97 18.73 -29.64
C ARG A 33 8.75 18.96 -28.76
N MET A 34 7.84 19.86 -29.15
CA MET A 34 6.57 20.04 -28.43
C MET A 34 5.72 18.77 -28.49
N PHE A 35 5.60 18.13 -29.66
CA PHE A 35 4.91 16.84 -29.80
C PHE A 35 5.55 15.76 -28.94
N GLU A 36 6.89 15.64 -28.95
CA GLU A 36 7.59 14.68 -28.08
C GLU A 36 7.29 14.94 -26.60
N SER A 37 7.32 16.21 -26.17
CA SER A 37 6.96 16.59 -24.81
C SER A 37 5.52 16.23 -24.47
N TRP A 38 4.57 16.42 -25.38
CA TRP A 38 3.17 16.02 -25.16
C TRP A 38 2.99 14.52 -25.08
N CYS A 39 3.68 13.74 -25.93
CA CYS A 39 3.67 12.29 -25.83
C CYS A 39 4.20 11.83 -24.46
N GLN A 40 5.33 12.39 -24.01
CA GLN A 40 5.90 12.05 -22.70
C GLN A 40 4.96 12.42 -21.55
N GLN A 41 4.28 13.57 -21.62
CA GLN A 41 3.30 13.95 -20.60
C GLN A 41 2.07 13.03 -20.62
N TYR A 42 1.60 12.65 -21.81
CA TYR A 42 0.49 11.72 -21.95
C TYR A 42 0.85 10.32 -21.43
N ASP A 43 2.04 9.81 -21.74
CA ASP A 43 2.54 8.55 -21.21
C ASP A 43 2.58 8.61 -19.67
N GLY A 44 3.08 9.71 -19.09
CA GLY A 44 3.06 9.94 -17.65
C GLY A 44 1.64 9.96 -17.05
N LEU A 45 0.67 10.57 -17.75
CA LEU A 45 -0.72 10.58 -17.32
C LEU A 45 -1.34 9.17 -17.34
N VAL A 46 -1.02 8.37 -18.36
CA VAL A 46 -1.45 6.97 -18.44
C VAL A 46 -0.87 6.15 -17.29
N ASP A 47 0.41 6.35 -16.95
CA ASP A 47 1.06 5.68 -15.82
C ASP A 47 0.44 6.10 -14.48
N GLN A 48 0.14 7.39 -14.30
CA GLN A 48 -0.59 7.89 -13.13
C GLN A 48 -2.00 7.28 -13.01
N HIS A 49 -2.72 7.16 -14.13
CA HIS A 49 -4.05 6.52 -14.15
C HIS A 49 -3.96 5.02 -13.83
N ALA A 50 -2.90 4.33 -14.25
CA ALA A 50 -2.67 2.95 -13.86
C ALA A 50 -2.39 2.83 -12.35
N ARG A 51 -1.59 3.73 -11.79
CA ARG A 51 -1.28 3.77 -10.35
C ARG A 51 -2.51 4.02 -9.50
N ILE A 52 -3.32 5.03 -9.82
CA ILE A 52 -4.52 5.33 -9.03
C ILE A 52 -5.54 4.19 -9.04
N LEU A 53 -5.60 3.40 -10.13
CA LEU A 53 -6.48 2.23 -10.18
C LEU A 53 -6.06 1.16 -9.16
N VAL A 54 -4.74 0.98 -8.95
CA VAL A 54 -4.21 0.08 -7.91
C VAL A 54 -4.55 0.61 -6.53
N ASP A 55 -4.35 1.91 -6.28
CA ASP A 55 -4.67 2.52 -4.99
C ASP A 55 -6.18 2.44 -4.68
N GLN A 56 -7.04 2.65 -5.69
CA GLN A 56 -8.49 2.51 -5.56
C GLN A 56 -8.88 1.07 -5.24
N GLN A 57 -8.26 0.08 -5.91
CA GLN A 57 -8.50 -1.32 -5.61
C GLN A 57 -8.10 -1.68 -4.17
N ALA A 58 -6.99 -1.14 -3.67
CA ALA A 58 -6.58 -1.29 -2.28
C ALA A 58 -7.61 -0.64 -1.33
N LEU A 59 -8.08 0.57 -1.62
CA LEU A 59 -9.12 1.23 -0.82
C LEU A 59 -10.46 0.48 -0.81
N ASP A 60 -10.87 -0.08 -1.94
CA ASP A 60 -12.09 -0.89 -2.07
C ASP A 60 -11.96 -2.18 -1.26
N THR A 61 -10.79 -2.82 -1.31
CA THR A 61 -10.47 -4.01 -0.51
C THR A 61 -10.51 -3.69 0.99
N TYR A 62 -9.85 -2.61 1.41
CA TYR A 62 -9.85 -2.14 2.78
C TYR A 62 -11.28 -1.84 3.28
N THR A 63 -12.08 -1.15 2.47
CA THR A 63 -13.47 -0.79 2.80
C THR A 63 -14.33 -2.05 2.94
N THR A 64 -14.21 -2.99 2.01
CA THR A 64 -14.92 -4.27 2.03
C THR A 64 -14.60 -5.04 3.32
N LEU A 65 -13.31 -5.23 3.63
CA LEU A 65 -12.87 -5.89 4.85
C LEU A 65 -13.30 -5.14 6.12
N SER A 66 -13.45 -3.83 6.07
CA SER A 66 -13.89 -3.03 7.22
C SER A 66 -15.36 -3.23 7.55
N THR A 67 -16.18 -3.52 6.54
CA THR A 67 -17.61 -3.79 6.71
C THR A 67 -17.92 -5.22 7.17
N LEU A 68 -16.95 -6.14 7.13
CA LEU A 68 -17.18 -7.52 7.55
C LEU A 68 -17.48 -7.62 9.05
N PRO A 69 -18.42 -8.51 9.46
CA PRO A 69 -18.66 -8.83 10.85
C PRO A 69 -17.39 -9.40 11.51
N VAL A 70 -17.15 -8.97 12.74
CA VAL A 70 -16.07 -9.52 13.58
C VAL A 70 -16.48 -10.93 14.02
N MET A 71 -15.54 -11.87 13.98
CA MET A 71 -15.75 -13.22 14.52
C MET A 71 -16.12 -13.16 16.00
N THR A 72 -17.06 -14.02 16.40
CA THR A 72 -17.43 -14.14 17.82
C THR A 72 -16.29 -14.75 18.63
N GLU A 73 -16.24 -14.44 19.93
CA GLU A 73 -15.22 -15.01 20.83
C GLU A 73 -15.25 -16.54 20.85
N ASP A 74 -16.43 -17.16 20.74
CA ASP A 74 -16.57 -18.61 20.68
C ASP A 74 -15.88 -19.21 19.45
N MET A 75 -16.06 -18.61 18.27
CA MET A 75 -15.41 -19.06 17.03
C MET A 75 -13.88 -18.91 17.12
N VAL A 76 -13.41 -17.80 17.69
CA VAL A 76 -11.96 -17.59 17.88
C VAL A 76 -11.40 -18.63 18.85
N CYS A 77 -12.08 -18.89 19.97
CA CYS A 77 -11.69 -19.94 20.92
C CYS A 77 -11.65 -21.33 20.27
N GLU A 78 -12.58 -21.64 19.36
CA GLU A 78 -12.58 -22.89 18.60
C GLU A 78 -11.35 -23.00 17.69
N LEU A 79 -11.01 -21.93 16.96
CA LEU A 79 -9.79 -21.91 16.14
C LEU A 79 -8.52 -22.05 16.99
N GLU A 80 -8.45 -21.41 18.15
CA GLU A 80 -7.31 -21.54 19.07
C GLU A 80 -7.15 -22.98 19.58
N ARG A 81 -8.27 -23.66 19.88
CA ARG A 81 -8.24 -25.07 20.27
C ARG A 81 -7.82 -25.97 19.11
N ALA A 82 -8.28 -25.68 17.89
CA ALA A 82 -7.88 -26.41 16.69
C ALA A 82 -6.37 -26.25 16.43
N PHE A 83 -5.84 -25.03 16.51
CA PHE A 83 -4.41 -24.77 16.41
C PHE A 83 -3.60 -25.60 17.42
N ALA A 84 -4.02 -25.58 18.69
CA ALA A 84 -3.35 -26.33 19.75
C ALA A 84 -3.46 -27.87 19.59
N ALA A 85 -4.44 -28.37 18.84
CA ALA A 85 -4.55 -29.78 18.51
C ALA A 85 -3.59 -30.20 17.38
N ILE A 86 -3.34 -29.28 16.43
CA ILE A 86 -2.42 -29.48 15.30
C ILE A 86 -0.96 -29.34 15.73
N ASP A 87 -0.65 -28.33 16.56
CA ASP A 87 0.68 -28.12 17.15
C ASP A 87 0.95 -29.16 18.25
N ARG A 88 1.10 -30.42 17.84
CA ARG A 88 1.35 -31.57 18.71
C ARG A 88 2.67 -31.43 19.46
N SER A 89 3.63 -30.76 18.83
CA SER A 89 4.95 -30.48 19.37
C SER A 89 4.96 -29.32 20.39
N LYS A 90 3.87 -28.53 20.45
CA LYS A 90 3.68 -27.37 21.34
C LYS A 90 4.77 -26.32 21.18
N ARG A 91 5.19 -26.09 19.93
CA ARG A 91 6.25 -25.12 19.61
C ARG A 91 5.70 -23.71 19.41
N GLY A 92 4.38 -23.57 19.25
CA GLY A 92 3.71 -22.32 18.94
C GLY A 92 3.57 -22.06 17.45
N TYR A 93 3.90 -23.04 16.61
CA TYR A 93 3.82 -23.00 15.15
C TYR A 93 3.54 -24.40 14.58
N VAL A 94 2.92 -24.44 13.42
CA VAL A 94 2.55 -25.66 12.70
C VAL A 94 3.53 -25.90 11.57
N SER A 95 4.16 -27.07 11.54
CA SER A 95 5.02 -27.47 10.43
C SER A 95 4.22 -27.99 9.23
N PRO A 96 4.80 -28.00 8.01
CA PRO A 96 4.15 -28.57 6.83
C PRO A 96 3.66 -30.01 7.06
N GLU A 97 4.45 -30.83 7.76
CA GLU A 97 4.09 -32.22 8.06
C GLU A 97 2.92 -32.34 9.04
N GLU A 98 2.85 -31.45 10.04
CA GLU A 98 1.72 -31.39 10.98
C GLU A 98 0.43 -30.99 10.23
N MET A 99 0.53 -30.04 9.29
CA MET A 99 -0.60 -29.62 8.45
C MET A 99 -1.04 -30.71 7.47
N MET A 100 -0.11 -31.39 6.79
CA MET A 100 -0.41 -32.53 5.90
C MET A 100 -1.14 -33.64 6.65
N GLN A 101 -0.71 -33.96 7.87
CA GLN A 101 -1.30 -35.03 8.67
C GLN A 101 -2.70 -34.72 9.18
N GLU A 102 -2.99 -33.47 9.57
CA GLU A 102 -4.30 -33.15 10.13
C GLU A 102 -5.36 -32.97 9.04
N PHE A 103 -5.00 -32.34 7.91
CA PHE A 103 -5.95 -32.01 6.84
C PHE A 103 -5.97 -33.02 5.68
N ASP A 104 -5.15 -34.07 5.75
CA ASP A 104 -4.98 -35.10 4.69
C ASP A 104 -4.67 -34.46 3.32
N LEU A 105 -3.81 -33.43 3.34
CA LEU A 105 -3.44 -32.64 2.16
C LEU A 105 -2.20 -33.19 1.47
N GLY A 106 -2.13 -33.00 0.15
CA GLY A 106 -0.93 -33.30 -0.65
C GLY A 106 0.19 -32.27 -0.43
N GLU A 107 1.42 -32.66 -0.76
CA GLU A 107 2.61 -31.78 -0.64
C GLU A 107 2.47 -30.48 -1.44
N ASP A 108 1.88 -30.56 -2.65
CA ASP A 108 1.66 -29.39 -3.50
C ASP A 108 0.60 -28.43 -2.91
N GLU A 109 -0.43 -28.96 -2.23
CA GLU A 109 -1.48 -28.16 -1.60
C GLU A 109 -0.94 -27.42 -0.37
N VAL A 110 -0.18 -28.13 0.47
CA VAL A 110 0.46 -27.53 1.64
C VAL A 110 1.47 -26.47 1.21
N ARG A 111 2.27 -26.73 0.16
CA ARG A 111 3.17 -25.71 -0.39
C ARG A 111 2.41 -24.45 -0.81
N GLY A 112 1.27 -24.60 -1.49
CA GLY A 112 0.44 -23.45 -1.89
C GLY A 112 -0.19 -22.69 -0.72
N ILE A 113 -0.49 -23.36 0.39
CA ILE A 113 -0.96 -22.72 1.63
C ILE A 113 0.18 -21.91 2.25
N PHE A 114 1.35 -22.51 2.41
CA PHE A 114 2.50 -21.84 3.02
C PHE A 114 2.97 -20.65 2.16
N GLU A 115 3.06 -20.81 0.84
CA GLU A 115 3.39 -19.70 -0.07
C GLU A 115 2.46 -18.48 0.08
N LYS A 116 1.22 -18.67 0.54
CA LYS A 116 0.23 -17.60 0.68
C LYS A 116 0.11 -17.06 2.11
N TYR A 117 0.31 -17.89 3.13
CA TYR A 117 -0.03 -17.57 4.52
C TYR A 117 1.17 -17.56 5.48
N ASP A 118 2.34 -18.10 5.08
CA ASP A 118 3.60 -17.95 5.81
C ASP A 118 4.15 -16.54 5.52
N ALA A 119 3.70 -15.59 6.34
CA ALA A 119 4.02 -14.18 6.26
C ALA A 119 5.51 -13.95 6.50
N SER A 120 6.04 -14.64 7.50
CA SER A 120 7.41 -14.51 7.98
C SER A 120 8.44 -15.22 7.08
N GLN A 121 7.96 -16.06 6.16
CA GLN A 121 8.77 -16.91 5.28
C GLN A 121 9.74 -17.81 6.05
N ASP A 122 9.37 -18.23 7.26
CA ASP A 122 10.19 -19.07 8.11
C ASP A 122 9.97 -20.58 7.86
N GLY A 123 9.00 -20.92 6.99
CA GLY A 123 8.61 -22.27 6.64
C GLY A 123 7.64 -22.90 7.64
N PHE A 124 7.07 -22.11 8.55
CA PHE A 124 6.11 -22.52 9.55
C PHE A 124 4.86 -21.63 9.50
N ILE A 125 3.76 -22.11 10.08
CA ILE A 125 2.53 -21.32 10.25
C ILE A 125 2.34 -21.04 11.73
N ASP A 126 2.50 -19.78 12.13
CA ASP A 126 2.28 -19.34 13.50
C ASP A 126 0.77 -19.29 13.84
N LYS A 127 0.47 -18.95 15.11
CA LYS A 127 -0.91 -18.89 15.57
C LYS A 127 -1.74 -17.86 14.80
N LEU A 128 -1.18 -16.68 14.51
CA LEU A 128 -1.91 -15.60 13.86
C LEU A 128 -2.13 -15.91 12.37
N GLU A 129 -1.13 -16.44 11.69
CA GLU A 129 -1.21 -16.92 10.31
C GLU A 129 -2.27 -18.03 10.19
N TYR A 130 -2.30 -18.96 11.14
CA TYR A 130 -3.35 -19.97 11.21
C TYR A 130 -4.75 -19.37 11.41
N MET A 131 -4.89 -18.35 12.27
CA MET A 131 -6.19 -17.68 12.45
C MET A 131 -6.67 -17.02 11.16
N HIS A 132 -5.76 -16.42 10.38
CA HIS A 132 -6.10 -15.84 9.08
C HIS A 132 -6.44 -16.90 8.04
N LEU A 133 -5.69 -18.01 8.01
CA LEU A 133 -5.93 -19.15 7.14
C LEU A 133 -7.31 -19.76 7.37
N MET A 134 -7.72 -19.89 8.64
CA MET A 134 -8.98 -20.52 9.05
C MET A 134 -10.13 -19.52 9.23
N CYS A 135 -9.89 -18.22 8.99
CA CYS A 135 -10.93 -17.21 9.08
C CYS A 135 -11.97 -17.46 7.97
N PRO A 136 -13.24 -17.72 8.31
CA PRO A 136 -14.26 -17.98 7.29
C PRO A 136 -14.46 -16.77 6.38
N GLU A 137 -14.73 -17.03 5.09
CA GLU A 137 -15.08 -15.97 4.15
C GLU A 137 -16.27 -15.16 4.68
N GLY A 138 -16.14 -13.83 4.64
CA GLY A 138 -17.17 -12.91 5.14
C GLY A 138 -17.05 -12.55 6.61
N TYR A 139 -16.01 -12.99 7.31
CA TYR A 139 -15.68 -12.54 8.67
C TYR A 139 -14.31 -11.86 8.72
N LYS A 140 -14.07 -11.13 9.81
CA LYS A 140 -12.74 -10.61 10.17
C LYS A 140 -12.37 -10.99 11.60
N LEU A 141 -11.07 -11.16 11.85
CA LEU A 141 -10.57 -11.43 13.19
C LEU A 141 -10.82 -10.24 14.13
N PRO A 142 -10.93 -10.46 15.45
CA PRO A 142 -11.03 -9.38 16.42
C PRO A 142 -9.79 -8.49 16.39
N GLU A 143 -9.99 -7.21 16.13
CA GLU A 143 -8.91 -6.22 16.08
C GLU A 143 -8.45 -5.86 17.50
N LYS A 144 -7.16 -6.04 17.79
CA LYS A 144 -6.57 -5.59 19.05
C LYS A 144 -6.38 -4.06 19.09
N ASN A 145 -6.22 -3.42 17.93
CA ASN A 145 -5.91 -2.00 17.83
C ASN A 145 -6.75 -1.31 16.74
N ARG A 146 -8.02 -1.01 17.08
CA ARG A 146 -8.96 -0.29 16.21
C ARG A 146 -8.42 1.06 15.74
N PHE A 147 -7.66 1.76 16.58
CA PHE A 147 -7.07 3.05 16.24
C PHE A 147 -6.06 2.92 15.09
N GLY A 148 -5.21 1.89 15.12
CA GLY A 148 -4.26 1.61 14.05
C GLY A 148 -4.96 1.43 12.70
N ARG A 149 -6.05 0.68 12.68
CA ARG A 149 -6.84 0.48 11.46
C ARG A 149 -7.44 1.79 10.93
N GLU A 150 -8.04 2.60 11.81
CA GLU A 150 -8.60 3.91 11.43
C GLU A 150 -7.51 4.85 10.87
N VAL A 151 -6.30 4.83 11.43
CA VAL A 151 -5.14 5.57 10.93
C VAL A 151 -4.79 5.13 9.50
N PHE A 152 -4.61 3.84 9.24
CA PHE A 152 -4.27 3.35 7.90
C PHE A 152 -5.38 3.61 6.87
N GLY A 153 -6.65 3.48 7.28
CA GLY A 153 -7.78 3.86 6.43
C GLY A 153 -7.78 5.34 6.05
N THR A 154 -7.38 6.22 6.97
CA THR A 154 -7.27 7.67 6.73
C THR A 154 -6.14 7.98 5.75
N ILE A 155 -4.99 7.34 5.91
CA ILE A 155 -3.85 7.48 4.97
C ILE A 155 -4.27 7.06 3.57
N LEU A 156 -4.84 5.86 3.43
CA LEU A 156 -5.20 5.29 2.13
C LEU A 156 -6.28 6.10 1.41
N SER A 157 -7.36 6.47 2.11
CA SER A 157 -8.44 7.30 1.53
C SER A 157 -7.94 8.68 1.11
N THR A 158 -7.15 9.35 1.95
CA THR A 158 -6.62 10.68 1.62
C THR A 158 -5.65 10.62 0.45
N HIS A 159 -4.83 9.56 0.37
CA HIS A 159 -3.93 9.34 -0.76
C HIS A 159 -4.70 9.21 -2.08
N VAL A 160 -5.69 8.31 -2.13
CA VAL A 160 -6.54 8.10 -3.31
C VAL A 160 -7.25 9.39 -3.72
N ASP A 161 -7.84 10.11 -2.77
CA ASP A 161 -8.53 11.37 -3.06
C ASP A 161 -7.59 12.44 -3.61
N ARG A 162 -6.38 12.56 -3.05
CA ARG A 162 -5.36 13.51 -3.53
C ARG A 162 -4.95 13.20 -4.96
N PHE A 163 -4.54 11.96 -5.23
CA PHE A 163 -4.12 11.54 -6.58
C PHE A 163 -5.27 11.65 -7.59
N ALA A 164 -6.52 11.35 -7.19
CA ALA A 164 -7.68 11.52 -8.04
C ALA A 164 -7.90 12.99 -8.44
N ASN A 165 -7.69 13.90 -7.50
CA ASN A 165 -7.85 15.34 -7.75
C ASN A 165 -6.71 15.89 -8.60
N GLU A 166 -5.48 15.44 -8.38
CA GLU A 166 -4.31 15.80 -9.20
C GLU A 166 -4.48 15.31 -10.64
N LEU A 167 -4.87 14.04 -10.83
CA LEU A 167 -5.10 13.48 -12.16
C LEU A 167 -6.22 14.23 -12.90
N LYS A 168 -7.34 14.52 -12.24
CA LYS A 168 -8.42 15.35 -12.82
C LYS A 168 -7.91 16.74 -13.21
N ALA A 169 -7.08 17.36 -12.38
CA ALA A 169 -6.50 18.67 -12.66
C ALA A 169 -5.60 18.63 -13.90
N GLU A 170 -4.79 17.59 -14.06
CA GLU A 170 -3.94 17.37 -15.26
C GLU A 170 -4.78 17.06 -16.51
N GLU A 171 -5.78 16.18 -16.44
CA GLU A 171 -6.69 15.88 -17.55
C GLU A 171 -7.42 17.12 -18.06
N HIS A 172 -7.79 18.04 -17.16
CA HIS A 172 -8.37 19.33 -17.53
C HIS A 172 -7.40 20.21 -18.33
N LEU A 173 -6.09 20.15 -18.08
CA LEU A 173 -5.07 20.87 -18.87
C LEU A 173 -5.01 20.35 -20.31
N PHE A 174 -5.24 19.05 -20.52
CA PHE A 174 -5.28 18.44 -21.86
C PHE A 174 -6.61 18.68 -22.59
N SER A 175 -7.72 18.81 -21.86
CA SER A 175 -9.07 18.83 -22.44
C SER A 175 -9.61 20.21 -22.81
N GLN A 176 -9.20 21.31 -22.15
CA GLN A 176 -9.79 22.63 -22.41
C GLN A 176 -8.82 23.82 -22.33
N LYS A 177 -9.15 24.85 -23.12
CA LYS A 177 -8.41 26.11 -23.28
C LYS A 177 -8.02 26.73 -21.94
N LEU A 178 -6.72 26.84 -21.69
CA LEU A 178 -6.02 27.76 -20.78
C LEU A 178 -6.93 28.83 -20.16
N SER A 179 -7.70 28.49 -19.14
CA SER A 179 -8.48 29.48 -18.41
C SER A 179 -8.69 29.04 -16.98
N SER A 180 -8.27 29.95 -16.12
CA SER A 180 -8.45 30.06 -14.68
C SER A 180 -7.43 29.35 -13.79
N ALA A 181 -6.99 30.14 -12.81
CA ALA A 181 -5.94 29.84 -11.86
C ALA A 181 -6.25 28.56 -11.08
N GLN A 182 -5.34 27.59 -11.17
CA GLN A 182 -5.33 26.45 -10.27
C GLN A 182 -5.21 26.99 -8.82
N PRO A 183 -6.04 26.52 -7.88
CA PRO A 183 -5.86 26.86 -6.47
C PRO A 183 -4.45 26.44 -6.06
N THR A 184 -3.61 27.40 -5.71
CA THR A 184 -2.28 27.11 -5.19
C THR A 184 -2.45 26.32 -3.90
N PRO A 185 -1.76 25.17 -3.73
CA PRO A 185 -1.83 24.41 -2.49
C PRO A 185 -1.52 25.32 -1.30
N MET A 186 -2.27 25.13 -0.21
CA MET A 186 -2.07 25.93 0.99
C MET A 186 -0.63 25.71 1.47
N PRO A 187 0.17 26.78 1.67
CA PRO A 187 1.53 26.61 2.15
C PRO A 187 1.56 25.86 3.48
N SER A 188 2.49 24.94 3.65
CA SER A 188 2.58 24.06 4.84
C SER A 188 2.55 24.82 6.17
N PHE A 189 3.16 26.00 6.23
CA PHE A 189 3.18 26.85 7.44
C PHE A 189 1.80 27.37 7.86
N MET A 190 0.79 27.33 6.98
CA MET A 190 -0.59 27.73 7.28
C MET A 190 -1.45 26.59 7.82
N LEU A 191 -0.95 25.36 7.77
CA LEU A 191 -1.69 24.21 8.30
C LEU A 191 -1.82 24.29 9.84
N PRO A 192 -2.91 23.79 10.43
CA PRO A 192 -3.02 23.70 11.88
C PRO A 192 -1.93 22.81 12.47
N GLU A 193 -1.46 23.15 13.68
CA GLU A 193 -0.52 22.31 14.42
C GLU A 193 -1.25 21.09 15.00
N VAL A 194 -0.67 19.90 14.82
CA VAL A 194 -1.24 18.65 15.36
C VAL A 194 -1.25 18.69 16.89
N GLU A 195 -2.37 18.26 17.48
CA GLU A 195 -2.50 18.17 18.94
C GLU A 195 -1.50 17.17 19.51
N ASN A 196 -0.93 17.49 20.68
CA ASN A 196 0.09 16.66 21.33
C ASN A 196 -0.41 15.24 21.62
N ASP A 197 -1.66 15.10 22.04
CA ASP A 197 -2.23 13.79 22.39
C ASP A 197 -2.36 12.90 21.15
N MET A 198 -2.76 13.47 20.01
CA MET A 198 -2.82 12.76 18.73
C MET A 198 -1.41 12.35 18.26
N TRP A 199 -0.45 13.27 18.35
CA TRP A 199 0.94 12.99 18.00
C TRP A 199 1.54 11.85 18.84
N LEU A 200 1.27 11.85 20.16
CA LEU A 200 1.67 10.76 21.05
C LEU A 200 0.96 9.45 20.71
N ALA A 201 -0.31 9.50 20.31
CA ALA A 201 -1.03 8.31 19.88
C ALA A 201 -0.44 7.70 18.61
N TRP A 202 -0.03 8.52 17.64
CA TRP A 202 0.66 8.05 16.42
C TRP A 202 2.01 7.42 16.73
N ASN A 203 2.81 8.03 17.61
CA ASN A 203 4.10 7.46 18.01
C ASN A 203 3.93 6.14 18.76
N LYS A 204 2.95 6.04 19.66
CA LYS A 204 2.64 4.79 20.36
C LYS A 204 2.14 3.70 19.42
N LEU A 205 1.38 4.08 18.38
CA LEU A 205 0.95 3.15 17.34
C LEU A 205 2.18 2.61 16.60
N PHE A 206 3.11 3.47 16.19
CA PHE A 206 4.37 3.04 15.57
C PHE A 206 5.15 2.08 16.47
N GLU A 207 5.36 2.43 17.74
CA GLU A 207 6.07 1.59 18.73
C GLU A 207 5.37 0.25 19.01
N SER A 208 4.08 0.15 18.72
CA SER A 208 3.33 -1.11 18.87
C SER A 208 3.39 -2.00 17.64
N LEU A 209 3.92 -1.49 16.53
CA LEU A 209 4.10 -2.21 15.28
C LEU A 209 5.57 -2.57 15.04
N ASP A 210 6.50 -1.73 15.50
CA ASP A 210 7.95 -1.95 15.49
C ASP A 210 8.33 -2.93 16.62
N ASP A 211 8.30 -4.23 16.31
CA ASP A 211 8.47 -5.31 17.28
C ASP A 211 9.95 -5.48 17.67
N ASP A 212 10.87 -5.25 16.73
CA ASP A 212 12.31 -5.41 16.94
C ASP A 212 13.03 -4.12 17.41
N LYS A 213 12.34 -2.97 17.34
CA LYS A 213 12.78 -1.63 17.78
C LYS A 213 13.91 -1.07 16.94
N ASP A 214 13.89 -1.34 15.64
CA ASP A 214 14.86 -0.81 14.69
C ASP A 214 14.47 0.56 14.09
N GLU A 215 13.32 1.12 14.52
CA GLU A 215 12.72 2.38 14.04
C GLU A 215 12.24 2.33 12.57
N LEU A 216 12.10 1.12 12.02
CA LEU A 216 11.45 0.81 10.77
C LEU A 216 10.25 -0.11 11.07
N ILE A 217 9.25 -0.07 10.19
CA ILE A 217 8.19 -1.09 10.18
C ILE A 217 8.30 -1.83 8.86
N SER A 218 8.72 -3.08 8.94
CA SER A 218 8.76 -4.02 7.83
C SER A 218 7.36 -4.47 7.38
N GLN A 219 7.27 -4.97 6.15
CA GLN A 219 6.05 -5.62 5.66
C GLN A 219 5.61 -6.75 6.61
N ASP A 220 6.57 -7.52 7.13
CA ASP A 220 6.29 -8.66 7.99
C ASP A 220 5.73 -8.21 9.33
N GLU A 221 6.32 -7.23 9.99
CA GLU A 221 5.76 -6.66 11.23
C GLU A 221 4.34 -6.13 11.03
N LEU A 222 4.08 -5.44 9.91
CA LEU A 222 2.74 -4.95 9.61
C LEU A 222 1.75 -6.09 9.38
N ARG A 223 2.17 -7.20 8.76
CA ARG A 223 1.35 -8.42 8.59
C ARG A 223 1.07 -9.09 9.94
N HIS A 224 2.09 -9.23 10.80
CA HIS A 224 1.95 -9.79 12.15
C HIS A 224 1.09 -8.92 13.09
N SER A 225 0.91 -7.63 12.78
CA SER A 225 -0.02 -6.78 13.53
C SER A 225 -1.48 -7.24 13.42
N GLY A 226 -1.84 -7.94 12.33
CA GLY A 226 -3.21 -8.36 12.03
C GLY A 226 -4.18 -7.20 11.78
N LEU A 227 -3.68 -5.98 11.51
CA LEU A 227 -4.52 -4.81 11.25
C LEU A 227 -5.12 -4.76 9.85
N LEU A 228 -4.43 -5.38 8.89
CA LEU A 228 -4.64 -5.27 7.46
C LEU A 228 -4.41 -6.64 6.80
N SER A 229 -4.95 -6.85 5.60
CA SER A 229 -4.62 -8.06 4.84
C SER A 229 -3.22 -7.95 4.23
N PHE A 230 -2.63 -9.08 3.86
CA PHE A 230 -1.30 -9.15 3.24
C PHE A 230 -1.15 -8.21 2.05
N GLU A 231 -2.14 -8.19 1.16
CA GLU A 231 -2.10 -7.36 -0.05
C GLU A 231 -2.13 -5.87 0.29
N LEU A 232 -2.82 -5.50 1.38
CA LEU A 232 -2.88 -4.12 1.85
C LEU A 232 -1.61 -3.69 2.57
N CYS A 233 -0.94 -4.59 3.28
CA CYS A 233 0.33 -4.29 3.94
C CYS A 233 1.39 -3.86 2.92
N ASP A 234 1.56 -4.65 1.86
CA ASP A 234 2.55 -4.40 0.81
C ASP A 234 2.27 -3.07 0.10
N HIS A 235 1.00 -2.83 -0.20
CA HIS A 235 0.57 -1.59 -0.82
C HIS A 235 0.82 -0.38 0.09
N LEU A 236 0.45 -0.46 1.37
CA LEU A 236 0.63 0.63 2.34
C LEU A 236 2.10 0.97 2.58
N VAL A 237 2.98 -0.02 2.65
CA VAL A 237 4.42 0.23 2.78
C VAL A 237 4.92 1.06 1.60
N SER A 238 4.59 0.64 0.37
CA SER A 238 4.97 1.39 -0.85
C SER A 238 4.32 2.78 -0.96
N LEU A 239 3.19 2.99 -0.27
CA LEU A 239 2.47 4.25 -0.24
C LEU A 239 3.08 5.22 0.77
N ILE A 240 3.48 4.73 1.94
CA ILE A 240 4.06 5.53 3.03
C ILE A 240 5.51 5.90 2.71
N ASP A 241 6.31 4.94 2.24
CA ASP A 241 7.72 5.15 1.91
C ASP A 241 8.02 4.60 0.50
N PRO A 242 7.79 5.40 -0.56
CA PRO A 242 8.00 4.94 -1.94
C PRO A 242 9.45 4.59 -2.27
N ASP A 243 10.41 5.11 -1.50
CA ASP A 243 11.84 4.84 -1.69
C ASP A 243 12.26 3.49 -1.08
N ASN A 244 11.47 2.97 -0.14
CA ASN A 244 11.70 1.68 0.50
C ASN A 244 10.45 0.78 0.43
N PRO A 245 10.32 -0.08 -0.58
CA PRO A 245 9.12 -0.88 -0.79
C PRO A 245 8.94 -2.00 0.23
N GLN A 246 9.91 -2.27 1.11
CA GLN A 246 9.89 -3.39 2.07
C GLN A 246 9.70 -2.96 3.52
N SER A 247 9.94 -1.68 3.82
CA SER A 247 9.68 -1.11 5.15
C SER A 247 9.51 0.40 5.06
N PHE A 248 8.92 1.01 6.08
CA PHE A 248 8.87 2.47 6.18
C PHE A 248 9.42 2.94 7.51
N SER A 249 10.09 4.10 7.50
CA SER A 249 10.60 4.70 8.73
C SER A 249 9.51 5.37 9.56
N ARG A 250 9.81 5.59 10.85
CA ARG A 250 8.96 6.41 11.73
C ARG A 250 8.65 7.78 11.13
N ASP A 251 9.65 8.43 10.52
CA ASP A 251 9.48 9.77 9.97
C ASP A 251 8.53 9.75 8.76
N ALA A 252 8.68 8.79 7.84
CA ALA A 252 7.79 8.60 6.70
C ALA A 252 6.34 8.32 7.15
N PHE A 253 6.17 7.50 8.19
CA PHE A 253 4.85 7.22 8.77
C PHE A 253 4.17 8.47 9.34
N LEU A 254 4.91 9.25 10.15
CA LEU A 254 4.39 10.46 10.76
C LEU A 254 4.13 11.56 9.71
N GLU A 255 4.96 11.65 8.68
CA GLU A 255 4.74 12.51 7.51
C GLU A 255 3.45 12.16 6.78
N ALA A 256 3.25 10.87 6.45
CA ALA A 256 2.03 10.40 5.80
C ALA A 256 0.79 10.76 6.62
N LEU A 257 0.86 10.65 7.94
CA LEU A 257 -0.21 11.03 8.86
C LEU A 257 -0.48 12.54 8.92
N LEU A 258 0.57 13.37 8.94
CA LEU A 258 0.43 14.82 8.88
C LEU A 258 -0.25 15.25 7.56
N HIS A 259 0.17 14.65 6.44
CA HIS A 259 -0.47 14.87 5.14
C HIS A 259 -1.92 14.41 5.13
N ALA A 260 -2.20 13.20 5.62
CA ALA A 260 -3.55 12.65 5.65
C ALA A 260 -4.53 13.51 6.50
N ASN A 261 -4.02 14.15 7.55
CA ASN A 261 -4.82 14.98 8.47
C ASN A 261 -4.75 16.49 8.18
N ASN A 262 -4.08 16.90 7.09
CA ASN A 262 -3.88 18.31 6.74
C ASN A 262 -3.32 19.16 7.89
N CYS A 263 -2.34 18.64 8.63
CA CYS A 263 -1.74 19.32 9.78
C CYS A 263 -0.21 19.35 9.69
N GLN A 264 0.43 20.12 10.58
CA GLN A 264 1.89 20.24 10.68
C GLN A 264 2.38 20.05 12.11
N ARG A 265 3.69 19.78 12.28
CA ARG A 265 4.34 19.70 13.60
C ARG A 265 5.58 20.59 13.63
N LYS A 266 5.63 21.55 14.56
CA LYS A 266 6.80 22.43 14.71
C LYS A 266 8.03 21.62 15.12
N GLY A 267 9.15 21.87 14.43
CA GLY A 267 10.42 21.18 14.68
C GLY A 267 10.53 19.80 14.04
N PHE A 268 9.44 19.29 13.43
CA PHE A 268 9.48 18.16 12.54
C PHE A 268 9.72 18.70 11.12
N VAL A 269 10.99 18.75 10.72
CA VAL A 269 11.40 19.23 9.39
C VAL A 269 11.93 18.03 8.64
N ILE A 270 11.26 17.73 7.54
CA ILE A 270 11.57 16.64 6.62
C ILE A 270 12.57 17.22 5.63
N TRP A 271 13.72 16.56 5.48
CA TRP A 271 14.85 17.02 4.67
C TRP A 271 14.81 16.45 3.26
#